data_AF-A0A160TXI5-F1
#
_entry.id   AF-A0A160TXI5-F1
#
_cell.length_a   1.000
_cell.length_b   1.000
_cell.length_c   1.000
_cell.angle_alpha   90.00
_cell.angle_beta   90.00
_cell.angle_gamma   90.00
#
_symmetry.space_group_name_H-M   'P 1'
#
loop_
_entity.id
_entity.type
_entity.pdbx_description
1 polymer ?
#
loop_
_entity_poly.entity_id
_entity_poly.type
_entity_poly.pdbx_seq_one_letter_code
_entity_poly.pdbx_strand_id
1 'polypeptide(L)'
;MEALKRDPGEPRAYYLLGILTADHANHAKAIDLFDRALTLSPQHPEVLAQKARSEMALLRRESAVRSADAAAALAPDDALTLDTLGVVYSRAGLHDRSLEFYKRATATAPDVSAYHYNLGAALQFVGHMDEAREAYRRCLMLDPGETRALAAIVQITKQTEADNQIAELKAVFPSVAHKADDALRVGHALAKAYEDLNQPAEAMGWLAKAKSAKWAAVQHDAAFDDAIFDAAKATTHLPMMGGHTSAQPIFIVGMPRTGTTLVDRILSSHSEVTSAGELADFGISLKHLSGTRSKYVLDVETLAVAGQVDQTELGRMYMQRVEATLGLSGRFIDKLPLNAIYAPIILAALPEARIICLRRHPADTVLSNYRQLFATQFPYYDYALNLETTAHYYVGFDRMIRHFSETLPAGRFTQVHYEDVVGDIEAQTRRLLEFCGLSFEAQCLEFHQNAAPVATASSAQVREPLYTRALARWKRYEAQLTPALDTLEAAGCIDAAERDIP
;
A
#
# COMPACT_ATOMS: atom_id res chain seq x y z
N MET A 1 -20.84 -31.91 6.21
CA MET A 1 -20.73 -32.95 7.27
C MET A 1 -21.37 -34.27 6.88
N GLU A 2 -22.62 -34.31 6.39
CA GLU A 2 -23.26 -35.56 5.96
C GLU A 2 -22.51 -36.30 4.84
N ALA A 3 -21.98 -35.56 3.84
CA ALA A 3 -21.14 -36.13 2.78
C ALA A 3 -19.89 -36.85 3.34
N LEU A 4 -19.17 -36.24 4.29
CA LEU A 4 -17.99 -36.83 4.94
C LEU A 4 -18.31 -38.03 5.83
N LYS A 5 -19.54 -38.10 6.39
CA LYS A 5 -19.98 -39.29 7.13
C LYS A 5 -20.24 -40.48 6.22
N ARG A 6 -20.73 -40.21 5.00
CA ARG A 6 -21.01 -41.24 3.99
C ARG A 6 -19.72 -41.69 3.30
N ASP A 7 -18.83 -40.75 3.00
CA ASP A 7 -17.53 -41.03 2.40
C ASP A 7 -16.46 -40.06 2.98
N PRO A 8 -15.64 -40.53 3.94
CA PRO A 8 -14.50 -39.77 4.46
C PRO A 8 -13.37 -39.53 3.45
N GLY A 9 -13.41 -40.19 2.28
CA GLY A 9 -12.44 -40.06 1.19
C GLY A 9 -12.84 -39.05 0.11
N GLU A 10 -14.05 -38.47 0.17
CA GLU A 10 -14.58 -37.56 -0.87
C GLU A 10 -13.84 -36.20 -0.87
N PRO A 11 -12.94 -35.93 -1.85
CA PRO A 11 -12.12 -34.70 -1.88
C PRO A 11 -12.97 -33.43 -1.99
N ARG A 12 -14.09 -33.49 -2.73
CA ARG A 12 -14.97 -32.33 -2.96
C ARG A 12 -15.61 -31.86 -1.66
N ALA A 13 -15.90 -32.78 -0.74
CA ALA A 13 -16.46 -32.41 0.56
C ALA A 13 -15.46 -31.56 1.36
N TYR A 14 -14.17 -31.93 1.37
CA TYR A 14 -13.12 -31.13 2.00
C TYR A 14 -12.92 -29.78 1.32
N TYR A 15 -12.95 -29.73 -0.01
CA TYR A 15 -12.90 -28.47 -0.75
C TYR A 15 -14.02 -27.50 -0.34
N LEU A 16 -15.27 -27.96 -0.36
CA LEU A 16 -16.43 -27.13 0.01
C LEU A 16 -16.38 -26.69 1.47
N LEU A 17 -15.95 -27.57 2.39
CA LEU A 17 -15.72 -27.18 3.77
C LEU A 17 -14.61 -26.11 3.87
N GLY A 18 -13.55 -26.23 3.07
CA GLY A 18 -12.47 -25.26 2.99
C GLY A 18 -12.96 -23.88 2.56
N ILE A 19 -13.79 -23.82 1.50
CA ILE A 19 -14.44 -22.58 1.04
C ILE A 19 -15.27 -21.94 2.16
N LEU A 20 -16.19 -22.70 2.76
CA LEU A 20 -17.05 -22.20 3.83
C LEU A 20 -16.22 -21.70 5.03
N THR A 21 -15.13 -22.39 5.35
CA THR A 21 -14.24 -22.03 6.45
C THR A 21 -13.46 -20.74 6.13
N ALA A 22 -13.02 -20.56 4.88
CA ALA A 22 -12.40 -19.33 4.41
C ALA A 22 -13.38 -18.16 4.40
N ASP A 23 -14.64 -18.37 4.03
CA ASP A 23 -15.68 -17.34 4.05
C ASP A 23 -16.00 -16.85 5.48
N HIS A 24 -15.77 -17.69 6.49
CA HIS A 24 -15.80 -17.31 7.92
C HIS A 24 -14.45 -16.80 8.44
N ALA A 25 -13.54 -16.40 7.55
CA ALA A 25 -12.21 -15.86 7.84
C ALA A 25 -11.26 -16.80 8.62
N ASN A 26 -11.57 -18.10 8.72
CA ASN A 26 -10.67 -19.08 9.33
C ASN A 26 -9.72 -19.69 8.28
N HIS A 27 -8.87 -18.84 7.71
CA HIS A 27 -7.99 -19.21 6.61
C HIS A 27 -6.98 -20.31 6.97
N ALA A 28 -6.53 -20.38 8.23
CA ALA A 28 -5.63 -21.44 8.67
C ALA A 28 -6.30 -22.81 8.55
N LYS A 29 -7.54 -22.93 9.04
CA LYS A 29 -8.29 -24.18 8.93
C LYS A 29 -8.71 -24.48 7.49
N ALA A 30 -9.01 -23.45 6.70
CA ALA A 30 -9.31 -23.62 5.28
C ALA A 30 -8.12 -24.26 4.53
N ILE A 31 -6.89 -23.83 4.81
CA ILE A 31 -5.67 -24.42 4.24
C ILE A 31 -5.56 -25.91 4.60
N ASP A 32 -5.75 -26.31 5.87
CA ASP A 32 -5.73 -27.72 6.27
C ASP A 32 -6.74 -28.57 5.47
N LEU A 33 -7.93 -28.01 5.22
CA LEU A 33 -9.00 -28.67 4.49
C LEU A 33 -8.67 -28.78 2.99
N PHE A 34 -8.08 -27.74 2.40
CA PHE A 34 -7.59 -27.80 1.02
C PHE A 34 -6.43 -28.80 0.87
N ASP A 35 -5.48 -28.84 1.81
CA ASP A 35 -4.40 -29.83 1.81
C ASP A 35 -4.94 -31.25 1.93
N ARG A 36 -5.99 -31.46 2.73
CA ARG A 36 -6.68 -32.75 2.79
C ARG A 36 -7.34 -33.13 1.47
N ALA A 37 -8.01 -32.19 0.82
CA ALA A 37 -8.60 -32.40 -0.51
C ALA A 37 -7.52 -32.77 -1.55
N LEU A 38 -6.38 -32.06 -1.55
CA LEU A 38 -5.26 -32.29 -2.46
C LEU A 38 -4.51 -33.61 -2.18
N THR A 39 -4.50 -34.08 -0.93
CA THR A 39 -3.95 -35.40 -0.59
C THR A 39 -4.82 -36.52 -1.18
N LEU A 40 -6.15 -36.37 -1.11
CA LEU A 40 -7.09 -37.37 -1.61
C LEU A 40 -7.20 -37.36 -3.15
N SER A 41 -7.05 -36.19 -3.76
CA SER A 41 -6.98 -36.04 -5.21
C SER A 41 -5.96 -34.96 -5.59
N PRO A 42 -4.72 -35.35 -5.93
CA PRO A 42 -3.73 -34.43 -6.47
C PRO A 42 -4.16 -33.99 -7.87
N GLN A 43 -3.98 -32.71 -8.24
CA GLN A 43 -4.36 -32.09 -9.53
C GLN A 43 -5.77 -31.45 -9.59
N HIS A 44 -6.11 -30.59 -8.63
CA HIS A 44 -7.29 -29.71 -8.72
C HIS A 44 -6.87 -28.23 -8.69
N PRO A 45 -6.82 -27.53 -9.84
CA PRO A 45 -6.37 -26.14 -9.89
C PRO A 45 -7.23 -25.20 -9.06
N GLU A 46 -8.53 -25.43 -8.97
CA GLU A 46 -9.47 -24.64 -8.16
C GLU A 46 -9.15 -24.75 -6.67
N VAL A 47 -8.79 -25.94 -6.19
CA VAL A 47 -8.41 -26.16 -4.78
C VAL A 47 -7.09 -25.47 -4.48
N LEU A 48 -6.11 -25.57 -5.39
CA LEU A 48 -4.81 -24.90 -5.27
C LEU A 48 -4.95 -23.36 -5.28
N ALA A 49 -5.77 -22.81 -6.17
CA ALA A 49 -6.02 -21.37 -6.23
C ALA A 49 -6.71 -20.85 -4.94
N GLN A 50 -7.66 -21.62 -4.39
CA GLN A 50 -8.36 -21.25 -3.16
C GLN A 50 -7.48 -21.39 -1.90
N LYS A 51 -6.58 -22.39 -1.89
CA LYS A 51 -5.49 -22.48 -0.92
C LYS A 51 -4.59 -21.25 -1.00
N ALA A 52 -4.13 -20.90 -2.20
CA ALA A 52 -3.27 -19.73 -2.44
C ALA A 52 -3.93 -18.42 -1.95
N ARG A 53 -5.24 -18.25 -2.21
CA ARG A 53 -6.03 -17.12 -1.70
C ARG A 53 -6.06 -17.04 -0.18
N SER A 54 -6.20 -18.19 0.50
CA SER A 54 -6.17 -18.26 1.97
C SER A 54 -4.76 -18.03 2.53
N GLU A 55 -3.72 -18.50 1.85
CA GLU A 55 -2.33 -18.22 2.19
C GLU A 55 -2.01 -16.72 2.09
N MET A 56 -2.49 -16.03 1.04
CA MET A 56 -2.39 -14.57 0.93
C MET A 56 -3.10 -13.84 2.08
N ALA A 57 -4.28 -14.31 2.49
CA ALA A 57 -5.02 -13.72 3.61
C ALA A 57 -4.28 -13.85 4.96
N LEU A 58 -3.39 -14.84 5.10
CA LEU A 58 -2.50 -15.02 6.25
C LEU A 58 -1.12 -14.38 6.06
N LEU A 59 -0.94 -13.54 5.03
CA LEU A 59 0.33 -12.91 4.68
C LEU A 59 1.47 -13.92 4.41
N ARG A 60 1.12 -15.15 3.98
CA ARG A 60 2.04 -16.22 3.56
C ARG A 60 2.31 -16.13 2.07
N ARG A 61 2.83 -14.98 1.64
CA ARG A 61 3.00 -14.59 0.24
C ARG A 61 3.75 -15.62 -0.60
N GLU A 62 4.87 -16.12 -0.08
CA GLU A 62 5.70 -17.13 -0.75
C GLU A 62 4.94 -18.44 -1.03
N SER A 63 4.28 -19.00 -0.01
CA SER A 63 3.46 -20.22 -0.19
C SER A 63 2.30 -19.98 -1.14
N ALA A 64 1.66 -18.82 -1.06
CA ALA A 64 0.57 -18.46 -1.96
C ALA A 64 1.01 -18.43 -3.43
N VAL A 65 2.17 -17.84 -3.73
CA VAL A 65 2.71 -17.83 -5.10
C VAL A 65 3.02 -19.24 -5.57
N ARG A 66 3.62 -20.10 -4.74
CA ARG A 66 3.83 -21.51 -5.09
C ARG A 66 2.53 -22.26 -5.40
N SER A 67 1.52 -22.10 -4.54
CA SER A 67 0.21 -22.73 -4.74
C SER A 67 -0.47 -22.22 -6.01
N ALA A 68 -0.36 -20.91 -6.30
CA ALA A 68 -0.86 -20.31 -7.53
C ALA A 68 -0.11 -20.80 -8.77
N ASP A 69 1.22 -20.92 -8.72
CA ASP A 69 2.03 -21.45 -9.81
C ASP A 69 1.69 -22.91 -10.11
N ALA A 70 1.48 -23.72 -9.06
CA ALA A 70 1.00 -25.09 -9.21
C ALA A 70 -0.40 -25.14 -9.84
N ALA A 71 -1.32 -24.24 -9.45
CA ALA A 71 -2.64 -24.14 -10.07
C ALA A 71 -2.54 -23.72 -11.54
N ALA A 72 -1.76 -22.70 -11.85
CA ALA A 72 -1.56 -22.18 -13.20
C ALA A 72 -0.96 -23.24 -14.14
N ALA A 73 -0.02 -24.06 -13.65
CA ALA A 73 0.60 -25.14 -14.41
C ALA A 73 -0.40 -26.24 -14.84
N LEU A 74 -1.54 -26.38 -14.15
CA LEU A 74 -2.63 -27.27 -14.53
C LEU A 74 -3.58 -26.66 -15.57
N ALA A 75 -3.28 -25.44 -16.06
CA ALA A 75 -4.01 -24.74 -17.11
C ALA A 75 -5.54 -24.68 -16.90
N PRO A 76 -6.03 -24.11 -15.77
CA PRO A 76 -7.46 -23.96 -15.53
C PRO A 76 -8.12 -23.12 -16.61
N ASP A 77 -9.36 -23.44 -16.95
CA ASP A 77 -10.17 -22.77 -17.98
C ASP A 77 -11.47 -22.15 -17.43
N ASP A 78 -11.86 -22.48 -16.19
CA ASP A 78 -13.03 -21.89 -15.53
C ASP A 78 -12.75 -20.46 -15.03
N ALA A 79 -13.73 -19.58 -15.19
CA ALA A 79 -13.57 -18.15 -14.91
C ALA A 79 -13.27 -17.84 -13.43
N LEU A 80 -13.78 -18.64 -12.49
CA LEU A 80 -13.60 -18.38 -11.06
C LEU A 80 -12.17 -18.69 -10.61
N THR A 81 -11.60 -19.80 -11.05
CA THR A 81 -10.21 -20.15 -10.77
C THR A 81 -9.27 -19.16 -11.43
N LEU A 82 -9.54 -18.77 -12.68
CA LEU A 82 -8.78 -17.74 -13.39
C LEU A 82 -8.79 -16.40 -12.63
N ASP A 83 -9.96 -15.88 -12.25
CA ASP A 83 -10.04 -14.65 -11.46
C ASP A 83 -9.32 -14.78 -10.10
N THR A 84 -9.47 -15.92 -9.43
CA THR A 84 -8.80 -16.20 -8.15
C THR A 84 -7.27 -16.17 -8.30
N LEU A 85 -6.72 -16.76 -9.37
CA LEU A 85 -5.29 -16.68 -9.67
C LEU A 85 -4.86 -15.23 -9.92
N GLY A 86 -5.63 -14.47 -10.70
CA GLY A 86 -5.39 -13.04 -10.90
C GLY A 86 -5.32 -12.27 -9.58
N VAL A 87 -6.26 -12.54 -8.66
CA VAL A 87 -6.29 -11.92 -7.31
C VAL A 87 -5.05 -12.28 -6.51
N VAL A 88 -4.64 -13.54 -6.51
CA VAL A 88 -3.45 -13.98 -5.78
C VAL A 88 -2.19 -13.32 -6.34
N TYR A 89 -1.96 -13.37 -7.66
CA TYR A 89 -0.80 -12.74 -8.27
C TYR A 89 -0.77 -11.23 -8.05
N SER A 90 -1.90 -10.55 -8.20
CA SER A 90 -1.98 -9.10 -7.96
C SER A 90 -1.70 -8.75 -6.50
N ARG A 91 -2.20 -9.51 -5.53
CA ARG A 91 -1.91 -9.28 -4.10
C ARG A 91 -0.48 -9.67 -3.72
N ALA A 92 0.13 -10.58 -4.46
CA ALA A 92 1.53 -10.94 -4.33
C ALA A 92 2.46 -9.94 -5.06
N GLY A 93 1.96 -8.84 -5.62
CA GLY A 93 2.75 -7.82 -6.33
C GLY A 93 3.17 -8.23 -7.75
N LEU A 94 2.74 -9.39 -8.23
CA LEU A 94 3.02 -9.92 -9.56
C LEU A 94 1.96 -9.45 -10.57
N HIS A 95 1.83 -8.12 -10.72
CA HIS A 95 0.73 -7.49 -11.46
C HIS A 95 0.70 -7.89 -12.94
N ASP A 96 1.85 -7.97 -13.61
CA ASP A 96 1.91 -8.38 -15.01
C ASP A 96 1.39 -9.81 -15.21
N ARG A 97 1.75 -10.73 -14.31
CA ARG A 97 1.25 -12.12 -14.34
C ARG A 97 -0.26 -12.18 -14.11
N SER A 98 -0.83 -11.28 -13.31
CA SER A 98 -2.27 -11.27 -13.01
C SER A 98 -3.14 -10.92 -14.21
N LEU A 99 -2.64 -10.10 -15.14
CA LEU A 99 -3.42 -9.60 -16.28
C LEU A 99 -3.91 -10.71 -17.21
N GLU A 100 -3.07 -11.70 -17.50
CA GLU A 100 -3.46 -12.80 -18.38
C GLU A 100 -4.67 -13.55 -17.80
N PHE A 101 -4.64 -13.85 -16.50
CA PHE A 101 -5.71 -14.56 -15.83
C PHE A 101 -7.01 -13.76 -15.78
N TYR A 102 -6.95 -12.45 -15.48
CA TYR A 102 -8.14 -11.61 -15.51
C TYR A 102 -8.74 -11.46 -16.92
N LYS A 103 -7.91 -11.30 -17.95
CA LYS A 103 -8.36 -11.24 -19.35
C LYS A 103 -9.06 -12.54 -19.77
N ARG A 104 -8.53 -13.69 -19.34
CA ARG A 104 -9.16 -14.99 -19.58
C ARG A 104 -10.46 -15.15 -18.79
N ALA A 105 -10.50 -14.73 -17.52
CA ALA A 105 -11.71 -14.79 -16.69
C ALA A 105 -12.87 -13.98 -17.29
N THR A 106 -12.61 -12.75 -17.75
CA THR A 106 -13.63 -11.90 -18.39
C THR A 106 -14.04 -12.39 -19.78
N ALA A 107 -13.16 -13.08 -20.50
CA ALA A 107 -13.51 -13.74 -21.76
C ALA A 107 -14.40 -14.96 -21.54
N THR A 108 -14.11 -15.78 -20.51
CA THR A 108 -14.89 -16.99 -20.17
C THR A 108 -16.26 -16.63 -19.57
N ALA A 109 -16.34 -15.58 -18.73
CA ALA A 109 -17.58 -15.13 -18.09
C ALA A 109 -17.76 -13.60 -18.22
N PRO A 110 -18.22 -13.11 -19.39
CA PRO A 110 -18.26 -11.68 -19.71
C PRO A 110 -19.38 -10.89 -19.01
N ASP A 111 -20.26 -11.57 -18.28
CA ASP A 111 -21.42 -11.02 -17.57
C ASP A 111 -21.20 -10.91 -16.05
N VAL A 112 -20.03 -11.29 -15.53
CA VAL A 112 -19.68 -11.15 -14.11
C VAL A 112 -18.99 -9.80 -13.86
N SER A 113 -19.69 -8.86 -13.22
CA SER A 113 -19.21 -7.50 -12.96
C SER A 113 -17.88 -7.47 -12.18
N ALA A 114 -17.72 -8.36 -11.19
CA ALA A 114 -16.53 -8.43 -10.34
C ALA A 114 -15.24 -8.71 -11.13
N TYR A 115 -15.30 -9.52 -12.18
CA TYR A 115 -14.12 -9.85 -13.00
C TYR A 115 -13.66 -8.64 -13.82
N HIS A 116 -14.61 -7.85 -14.34
CA HIS A 116 -14.30 -6.60 -15.03
C HIS A 116 -13.71 -5.54 -14.09
N TYR A 117 -14.17 -5.47 -12.84
CA TYR A 117 -13.54 -4.61 -11.82
C TYR A 117 -12.09 -5.03 -11.56
N ASN A 118 -11.85 -6.33 -11.33
CA ASN A 118 -10.50 -6.83 -11.04
C ASN A 118 -9.55 -6.61 -12.23
N LEU A 119 -10.02 -6.83 -13.46
CA LEU A 119 -9.27 -6.51 -14.68
C LEU A 119 -8.94 -5.00 -14.76
N GLY A 120 -9.93 -4.13 -14.53
CA GLY A 120 -9.72 -2.68 -14.54
C GLY A 120 -8.68 -2.22 -13.51
N ALA A 121 -8.72 -2.79 -12.29
CA ALA A 121 -7.74 -2.52 -11.24
C ALA A 121 -6.33 -2.95 -11.66
N ALA A 122 -6.19 -4.15 -12.23
CA ALA A 122 -4.90 -4.65 -12.70
C ALA A 122 -4.33 -3.81 -13.86
N LEU A 123 -5.17 -3.43 -14.83
CA LEU A 123 -4.79 -2.57 -15.96
C LEU A 123 -4.34 -1.18 -15.49
N GLN A 124 -5.03 -0.61 -14.50
CA GLN A 124 -4.64 0.65 -13.88
C GLN A 124 -3.26 0.55 -13.22
N PHE A 125 -2.94 -0.57 -12.56
CA PHE A 125 -1.65 -0.77 -11.91
C PHE A 125 -0.47 -0.87 -12.88
N VAL A 126 -0.66 -1.55 -14.01
CA VAL A 126 0.39 -1.65 -15.06
C VAL A 126 0.48 -0.41 -15.95
N GLY A 127 -0.50 0.50 -15.85
CA GLY A 127 -0.51 1.79 -16.56
C GLY A 127 -1.35 1.81 -17.85
N HIS A 128 -2.14 0.78 -18.12
CA HIS A 128 -3.02 0.68 -19.27
C HIS A 128 -4.34 1.41 -19.00
N MET A 129 -4.28 2.73 -18.91
CA MET A 129 -5.38 3.57 -18.38
C MET A 129 -6.67 3.52 -19.22
N ASP A 130 -6.56 3.46 -20.55
CA ASP A 130 -7.74 3.41 -21.43
C ASP A 130 -8.46 2.07 -21.33
N GLU A 131 -7.72 0.95 -21.35
CA GLU A 131 -8.28 -0.38 -21.13
C GLU A 131 -8.90 -0.49 -19.72
N ALA A 132 -8.26 0.09 -18.70
CA ALA A 132 -8.79 0.11 -17.33
C ALA A 132 -10.14 0.83 -17.27
N ARG A 133 -10.27 1.98 -17.94
CA ARG A 133 -11.51 2.74 -18.02
C ARG A 133 -12.64 1.92 -18.67
N GLU A 134 -12.34 1.21 -19.74
CA GLU A 134 -13.33 0.36 -20.41
C GLU A 134 -13.77 -0.81 -19.54
N ALA A 135 -12.84 -1.47 -18.85
CA ALA A 135 -13.16 -2.54 -17.90
C ALA A 135 -14.06 -2.04 -16.75
N TYR A 136 -13.77 -0.87 -16.18
CA TYR A 136 -14.64 -0.27 -15.16
C TYR A 136 -16.01 0.12 -15.71
N ARG A 137 -16.11 0.65 -16.93
CA ARG A 137 -17.41 0.90 -17.57
C ARG A 137 -18.20 -0.38 -17.77
N ARG A 138 -17.55 -1.46 -18.20
CA ARG A 138 -18.19 -2.76 -18.35
C ARG A 138 -18.70 -3.31 -17.01
N CYS A 139 -17.93 -3.15 -15.94
CA CYS A 139 -18.36 -3.45 -14.58
C CYS A 139 -19.64 -2.68 -14.21
N LEU A 140 -19.65 -1.36 -14.42
CA LEU A 140 -20.78 -0.49 -14.09
C LEU A 140 -22.03 -0.70 -14.97
N MET A 141 -21.86 -1.17 -16.20
CA MET A 141 -22.99 -1.61 -17.04
C MET A 141 -23.68 -2.86 -16.49
N LEU A 142 -22.92 -3.76 -15.86
CA LEU A 142 -23.42 -5.01 -15.29
C LEU A 142 -23.96 -4.81 -13.86
N ASP A 143 -23.30 -3.96 -13.08
CA ASP A 143 -23.69 -3.57 -11.73
C ASP A 143 -23.48 -2.07 -11.50
N PRO A 144 -24.51 -1.24 -11.75
CA PRO A 144 -24.45 0.21 -11.52
C PRO A 144 -24.18 0.62 -10.07
N GLY A 145 -24.39 -0.30 -9.11
CA GLY A 145 -24.18 -0.09 -7.68
C GLY A 145 -22.76 -0.39 -7.19
N GLU A 146 -21.87 -0.88 -8.05
CA GLU A 146 -20.51 -1.26 -7.67
C GLU A 146 -19.65 -0.03 -7.33
N THR A 147 -19.64 0.33 -6.04
CA THR A 147 -18.98 1.54 -5.53
C THR A 147 -17.48 1.56 -5.76
N ARG A 148 -16.82 0.39 -5.85
CA ARG A 148 -15.39 0.32 -6.16
C ARG A 148 -15.12 0.79 -7.59
N ALA A 149 -15.93 0.37 -8.55
CA ALA A 149 -15.80 0.79 -9.95
C ALA A 149 -16.18 2.27 -10.14
N LEU A 150 -17.23 2.76 -9.44
CA LEU A 150 -17.60 4.17 -9.43
C LEU A 150 -16.45 5.07 -8.91
N ALA A 151 -15.82 4.68 -7.80
CA ALA A 151 -14.68 5.43 -7.27
C ALA A 151 -13.46 5.34 -8.19
N ALA A 152 -13.18 4.16 -8.75
CA ALA A 152 -12.03 3.95 -9.62
C ALA A 152 -12.12 4.76 -10.92
N ILE A 153 -13.29 4.80 -11.59
CA ILE A 153 -13.45 5.54 -12.84
C ILE A 153 -13.26 7.05 -12.63
N VAL A 154 -13.78 7.60 -11.53
CA VAL A 154 -13.57 9.01 -11.15
C VAL A 154 -12.12 9.27 -10.82
N GLN A 155 -11.43 8.34 -10.15
CA GLN A 155 -10.01 8.47 -9.83
C GLN A 155 -9.13 8.59 -11.08
N ILE A 156 -9.41 7.80 -12.13
CA ILE A 156 -8.60 7.75 -13.37
C ILE A 156 -9.09 8.70 -14.49
N THR A 157 -10.17 9.46 -14.25
CA THR A 157 -10.76 10.37 -15.24
C THR A 157 -10.81 11.78 -14.68
N LYS A 158 -10.19 12.76 -15.35
CA LYS A 158 -10.28 14.17 -14.99
C LYS A 158 -11.74 14.63 -15.08
N GLN A 159 -12.25 15.20 -13.99
CA GLN A 159 -13.62 15.71 -13.91
C GLN A 159 -13.63 17.17 -14.38
N THR A 160 -14.65 17.56 -15.14
CA THR A 160 -14.81 18.91 -15.70
C THR A 160 -16.23 19.42 -15.50
N GLU A 161 -16.46 20.72 -15.68
CA GLU A 161 -17.82 21.28 -15.57
C GLU A 161 -18.79 20.65 -16.58
N ALA A 162 -18.30 20.27 -17.77
CA ALA A 162 -19.12 19.68 -18.83
C ALA A 162 -19.31 18.17 -18.68
N ASP A 163 -18.35 17.47 -18.07
CA ASP A 163 -18.33 16.02 -17.90
C ASP A 163 -17.79 15.68 -16.50
N ASN A 164 -18.70 15.38 -15.58
CA ASN A 164 -18.40 14.92 -14.23
C ASN A 164 -19.50 13.99 -13.72
N GLN A 165 -19.16 13.17 -12.72
CA GLN A 165 -20.07 12.20 -12.13
C GLN A 165 -20.71 12.68 -10.81
N ILE A 166 -20.70 13.98 -10.50
CA ILE A 166 -21.12 14.51 -9.19
C ILE A 166 -22.59 14.21 -8.93
N ALA A 167 -23.46 14.43 -9.92
CA ALA A 167 -24.90 14.23 -9.75
C ALA A 167 -25.24 12.74 -9.46
N GLU A 168 -24.63 11.81 -10.20
CA GLU A 168 -24.83 10.38 -10.01
C GLU A 168 -24.31 9.91 -8.66
N LEU A 169 -23.08 10.31 -8.29
CA LEU A 169 -22.51 9.95 -6.99
C LEU A 169 -23.32 10.50 -5.81
N LYS A 170 -23.85 11.73 -5.92
CA LYS A 170 -24.75 12.30 -4.91
C LYS A 170 -26.05 11.51 -4.78
N ALA A 171 -26.59 11.01 -5.88
CA ALA A 171 -27.80 10.17 -5.88
C ALA A 171 -27.55 8.80 -5.25
N VAL A 172 -26.37 8.20 -5.47
CA VAL A 172 -25.98 6.90 -4.90
C VAL A 172 -25.68 7.00 -3.40
N PHE A 173 -25.01 8.07 -2.95
CA PHE A 173 -24.49 8.19 -1.59
C PHE A 173 -25.50 7.86 -0.46
N PRO A 174 -26.76 8.35 -0.46
CA PRO A 174 -27.74 8.01 0.57
C PRO A 174 -27.98 6.51 0.74
N SER A 175 -27.95 5.74 -0.35
CA SER A 175 -28.17 4.29 -0.33
C SER A 175 -27.01 3.50 0.29
N VAL A 176 -25.81 4.08 0.32
CA VAL A 176 -24.60 3.45 0.85
C VAL A 176 -24.06 4.10 2.12
N ALA A 177 -24.66 5.20 2.58
CA ALA A 177 -24.19 5.97 3.73
C ALA A 177 -24.05 5.15 5.04
N HIS A 178 -24.86 4.09 5.18
CA HIS A 178 -24.82 3.18 6.33
C HIS A 178 -23.75 2.08 6.21
N LYS A 179 -23.11 1.92 5.05
CA LYS A 179 -22.05 0.96 4.78
C LYS A 179 -20.72 1.71 4.76
N ALA A 180 -19.97 1.64 5.87
CA ALA A 180 -18.79 2.49 6.08
C ALA A 180 -17.80 2.52 4.90
N ASP A 181 -17.45 1.34 4.35
CA ASP A 181 -16.48 1.25 3.25
C ASP A 181 -17.05 1.77 1.91
N ASP A 182 -18.35 1.60 1.64
CA ASP A 182 -18.98 2.13 0.43
C ASP A 182 -19.19 3.64 0.51
N ALA A 183 -19.59 4.15 1.67
CA ALA A 183 -19.69 5.58 1.94
C ALA A 183 -18.33 6.28 1.75
N LEU A 184 -17.25 5.67 2.23
CA LEU A 184 -15.88 6.14 1.98
C LEU A 184 -15.57 6.22 0.49
N ARG A 185 -15.84 5.16 -0.28
CA ARG A 185 -15.56 5.13 -1.73
C ARG A 185 -16.31 6.24 -2.48
N VAL A 186 -17.63 6.33 -2.30
CA VAL A 186 -18.46 7.31 -3.01
C VAL A 186 -18.12 8.74 -2.58
N GLY A 187 -17.90 8.95 -1.29
CA GLY A 187 -17.57 10.27 -0.76
C GLY A 187 -16.18 10.77 -1.16
N HIS A 188 -15.17 9.90 -1.19
CA HIS A 188 -13.86 10.25 -1.74
C HIS A 188 -13.93 10.52 -3.26
N ALA A 189 -14.76 9.80 -4.01
CA ALA A 189 -14.98 10.08 -5.42
C ALA A 189 -15.63 11.47 -5.63
N LEU A 190 -16.64 11.82 -4.84
CA LEU A 190 -17.23 13.17 -4.82
C LEU A 190 -16.20 14.23 -4.49
N ALA A 191 -15.39 14.01 -3.46
CA ALA A 191 -14.32 14.92 -3.09
C ALA A 191 -13.35 15.14 -4.25
N LYS A 192 -12.83 14.06 -4.85
CA LYS A 192 -11.95 14.12 -6.01
C LYS A 192 -12.57 14.93 -7.16
N ALA A 193 -13.85 14.73 -7.46
CA ALA A 193 -14.54 15.49 -8.49
C ALA A 193 -14.58 16.99 -8.19
N TYR A 194 -14.92 17.38 -6.96
CA TYR A 194 -14.88 18.78 -6.53
C TYR A 194 -13.48 19.38 -6.54
N GLU A 195 -12.44 18.60 -6.22
CA GLU A 195 -11.05 19.06 -6.31
C GLU A 195 -10.62 19.34 -7.75
N ASP A 196 -11.08 18.52 -8.70
CA ASP A 196 -10.83 18.71 -10.12
C ASP A 196 -11.49 19.98 -10.66
N LEU A 197 -12.67 20.34 -10.12
CA LEU A 197 -13.38 21.60 -10.37
C LEU A 197 -12.86 22.78 -9.53
N ASN A 198 -11.78 22.60 -8.78
CA ASN A 198 -11.19 23.62 -7.91
C ASN A 198 -12.16 24.18 -6.84
N GLN A 199 -12.99 23.31 -6.25
CA GLN A 199 -13.95 23.63 -5.18
C GLN A 199 -13.52 22.98 -3.84
N PRO A 200 -12.56 23.59 -3.10
CA PRO A 200 -11.92 22.96 -1.94
C PRO A 200 -12.88 22.75 -0.76
N ALA A 201 -13.81 23.69 -0.52
CA ALA A 201 -14.78 23.58 0.56
C ALA A 201 -15.70 22.36 0.41
N GLU A 202 -16.24 22.16 -0.80
CA GLU A 202 -17.08 20.99 -1.10
C GLU A 202 -16.30 19.69 -1.01
N ALA A 203 -15.06 19.67 -1.53
CA ALA A 203 -14.21 18.50 -1.44
C ALA A 203 -13.97 18.07 0.02
N MET A 204 -13.60 19.00 0.88
CA MET A 204 -13.36 18.74 2.30
C MET A 204 -14.65 18.37 3.05
N GLY A 205 -15.79 18.98 2.69
CA GLY A 205 -17.10 18.63 3.24
C GLY A 205 -17.49 17.18 2.94
N TRP A 206 -17.27 16.71 1.71
CA TRP A 206 -17.53 15.31 1.35
C TRP A 206 -16.58 14.32 2.03
N LEU A 207 -15.30 14.66 2.20
CA LEU A 207 -14.35 13.82 2.95
C LEU A 207 -14.78 13.67 4.41
N ALA A 208 -15.09 14.78 5.07
CA ALA A 208 -15.55 14.76 6.46
C ALA A 208 -16.83 13.92 6.61
N LYS A 209 -17.81 14.14 5.71
CA LYS A 209 -19.06 13.37 5.71
C LYS A 209 -18.83 11.87 5.51
N ALA A 210 -18.01 11.49 4.54
CA ALA A 210 -17.75 10.10 4.18
C ALA A 210 -16.95 9.34 5.25
N LYS A 211 -15.99 10.01 5.87
CA LYS A 211 -15.14 9.42 6.91
C LYS A 211 -15.84 9.33 8.25
N SER A 212 -16.83 10.19 8.54
CA SER A 212 -17.51 10.27 9.84
C SER A 212 -18.00 8.91 10.38
N ALA A 213 -18.67 8.10 9.53
CA ALA A 213 -19.22 6.81 9.94
C ALA A 213 -18.13 5.78 10.25
N LYS A 214 -17.07 5.70 9.43
CA LYS A 214 -15.92 4.83 9.69
C LYS A 214 -15.17 5.28 10.94
N TRP A 215 -14.93 6.59 11.08
CA TRP A 215 -14.27 7.18 12.23
C TRP A 215 -15.02 6.86 13.53
N ALA A 216 -16.34 6.99 13.57
CA ALA A 216 -17.15 6.64 14.73
C ALA A 216 -17.13 5.13 15.06
N ALA A 217 -16.89 4.27 14.07
CA ALA A 217 -16.78 2.82 14.25
C ALA A 217 -15.38 2.36 14.69
N VAL A 218 -14.34 3.17 14.43
CA VAL A 218 -12.97 2.89 14.87
C VAL A 218 -12.78 3.45 16.28
N GLN A 219 -12.32 2.61 17.20
CA GLN A 219 -11.87 3.05 18.52
C GLN A 219 -10.43 3.57 18.42
N HIS A 220 -10.25 4.68 17.71
CA HIS A 220 -8.93 5.25 17.53
C HIS A 220 -8.45 5.87 18.85
N ASP A 221 -7.28 5.43 19.32
CA ASP A 221 -6.62 5.95 20.50
C ASP A 221 -5.38 6.72 20.08
N ALA A 222 -5.39 8.06 20.21
CA ALA A 222 -4.24 8.88 19.86
C ALA A 222 -2.98 8.51 20.68
N ALA A 223 -3.16 8.01 21.91
CA ALA A 223 -2.03 7.55 22.73
C ALA A 223 -1.37 6.29 22.16
N PHE A 224 -2.10 5.50 21.36
CA PHE A 224 -1.55 4.33 20.70
C PHE A 224 -0.50 4.70 19.64
N ASP A 225 -0.77 5.72 18.81
CA ASP A 225 0.18 6.16 17.79
C ASP A 225 1.44 6.77 18.43
N ASP A 226 1.27 7.63 19.45
CA ASP A 226 2.40 8.17 20.21
C ASP A 226 3.25 7.08 20.85
N ALA A 227 2.62 6.06 21.43
CA ALA A 227 3.33 4.92 22.01
C ALA A 227 4.09 4.10 20.97
N ILE A 228 3.57 3.95 19.74
CA ILE A 228 4.31 3.33 18.63
C ILE A 228 5.55 4.15 18.28
N PHE A 229 5.42 5.47 18.12
CA PHE A 229 6.56 6.32 17.81
C PHE A 229 7.61 6.35 18.92
N ASP A 230 7.17 6.34 20.18
CA ASP A 230 8.08 6.27 21.33
C ASP A 230 8.80 4.92 21.41
N ALA A 231 8.10 3.81 21.18
CA ALA A 231 8.71 2.48 21.07
C ALA A 231 9.71 2.40 19.91
N ALA A 232 9.39 3.00 18.76
CA ALA A 232 10.28 3.06 17.61
C ALA A 232 11.58 3.82 17.92
N LYS A 233 11.48 5.01 18.53
CA LYS A 233 12.66 5.76 19.02
C LYS A 233 13.50 4.94 19.98
N ALA A 234 12.86 4.18 20.87
CA ALA A 234 13.56 3.32 21.81
C ALA A 234 14.43 2.28 21.10
N THR A 235 14.13 1.84 19.87
CA THR A 235 14.95 0.86 19.13
C THR A 235 16.26 1.40 18.56
N THR A 236 16.56 2.69 18.71
CA THR A 236 17.83 3.29 18.24
C THR A 236 19.08 2.79 18.96
N HIS A 237 18.94 2.15 20.12
CA HIS A 237 20.07 1.55 20.85
C HIS A 237 20.59 0.23 20.26
N LEU A 238 19.91 -0.34 19.24
CA LEU A 238 20.27 -1.63 18.67
C LEU A 238 21.66 -1.59 18.00
N PRO A 239 22.49 -2.63 18.19
CA PRO A 239 23.81 -2.69 17.55
C PRO A 239 23.68 -2.92 16.04
N MET A 240 24.35 -2.09 15.25
CA MET A 240 24.20 -2.09 13.78
C MET A 240 25.27 -2.87 13.00
N MET A 241 26.10 -3.67 13.68
CA MET A 241 27.23 -4.40 13.06
C MET A 241 27.06 -5.93 13.01
N GLY A 242 25.97 -6.49 13.53
CA GLY A 242 25.78 -7.94 13.70
C GLY A 242 24.62 -8.54 12.89
N GLY A 243 24.16 -7.87 11.83
CA GLY A 243 23.04 -8.31 11.00
C GLY A 243 23.45 -9.17 9.80
N HIS A 244 22.47 -9.51 8.97
CA HIS A 244 22.67 -10.31 7.76
C HIS A 244 23.33 -9.48 6.65
N THR A 245 24.56 -9.86 6.29
CA THR A 245 25.29 -9.30 5.16
C THR A 245 24.88 -10.04 3.88
N SER A 246 23.77 -9.62 3.26
CA SER A 246 23.42 -10.03 1.90
C SER A 246 22.64 -8.92 1.21
N ALA A 247 23.10 -8.51 0.03
CA ALA A 247 22.53 -7.43 -0.75
C ALA A 247 22.48 -6.06 -0.03
N GLN A 248 22.26 -5.00 -0.82
CA GLN A 248 22.20 -3.61 -0.33
C GLN A 248 20.81 -3.05 -0.64
N PRO A 249 19.74 -3.53 0.03
CA PRO A 249 18.40 -3.03 -0.22
C PRO A 249 18.31 -1.54 0.15
N ILE A 250 17.55 -0.81 -0.63
CA ILE A 250 17.26 0.60 -0.43
C ILE A 250 15.84 0.70 0.10
N PHE A 251 15.65 1.26 1.27
CA PHE A 251 14.33 1.53 1.82
C PHE A 251 13.96 2.98 1.54
N ILE A 252 12.81 3.19 0.90
CA ILE A 252 12.25 4.53 0.70
C ILE A 252 11.04 4.67 1.62
N VAL A 253 11.23 5.46 2.67
CA VAL A 253 10.31 5.55 3.79
C VAL A 253 9.80 6.98 3.95
N GLY A 254 8.79 7.19 4.79
CA GLY A 254 8.25 8.51 5.11
C GLY A 254 6.77 8.43 5.47
N MET A 255 6.11 9.59 5.55
CA MET A 255 4.65 9.59 5.54
C MET A 255 4.15 9.14 4.15
N PRO A 256 3.00 8.44 4.05
CA PRO A 256 2.38 8.25 2.75
C PRO A 256 2.15 9.59 2.04
N ARG A 257 2.16 9.59 0.70
CA ARG A 257 1.90 10.79 -0.13
C ARG A 257 2.94 11.93 -0.03
N THR A 258 4.16 11.67 0.48
CA THR A 258 5.27 12.65 0.51
C THR A 258 6.22 12.59 -0.68
N GLY A 259 5.86 11.88 -1.76
CA GLY A 259 6.72 11.76 -2.94
C GLY A 259 7.67 10.55 -2.94
N THR A 260 7.45 9.57 -2.05
CA THR A 260 8.22 8.31 -2.03
C THR A 260 8.25 7.60 -3.39
N THR A 261 7.13 7.62 -4.14
CA THR A 261 7.06 7.03 -5.49
C THR A 261 7.92 7.78 -6.52
N LEU A 262 8.11 9.10 -6.37
CA LEU A 262 8.98 9.86 -7.26
C LEU A 262 10.44 9.44 -7.07
N VAL A 263 10.90 9.39 -5.82
CA VAL A 263 12.29 9.00 -5.52
C VAL A 263 12.56 7.52 -5.85
N ASP A 264 11.58 6.64 -5.61
CA ASP A 264 11.61 5.25 -6.06
C ASP A 264 11.82 5.17 -7.58
N ARG A 265 11.10 5.99 -8.35
CA ARG A 265 11.21 6.03 -9.81
C ARG A 265 12.51 6.62 -10.32
N ILE A 266 13.04 7.65 -9.65
CA ILE A 266 14.38 8.19 -9.96
C ILE A 266 15.43 7.09 -9.78
N LEU A 267 15.42 6.40 -8.64
CA LEU A 267 16.42 5.38 -8.32
C LEU A 267 16.23 4.08 -9.12
N SER A 268 15.01 3.58 -9.27
CA SER A 268 14.70 2.38 -10.07
C SER A 268 14.77 2.58 -11.57
N SER A 269 15.08 3.79 -12.03
CA SER A 269 15.49 3.99 -13.42
C SER A 269 16.97 3.64 -13.63
N HIS A 270 17.78 3.54 -12.57
CA HIS A 270 19.17 3.07 -12.66
C HIS A 270 19.21 1.57 -13.02
N SER A 271 20.13 1.18 -13.91
CA SER A 271 20.24 -0.18 -14.44
C SER A 271 20.45 -1.28 -13.38
N GLU A 272 21.15 -0.96 -12.29
CA GLU A 272 21.41 -1.86 -11.15
C GLU A 272 20.28 -1.94 -10.10
N VAL A 273 19.20 -1.16 -10.22
CA VAL A 273 18.20 -1.02 -9.15
C VAL A 273 16.81 -1.44 -9.63
N THR A 274 16.20 -2.39 -8.92
CA THR A 274 14.82 -2.81 -9.21
C THR A 274 13.86 -2.37 -8.10
N SER A 275 12.72 -1.79 -8.44
CA SER A 275 11.68 -1.51 -7.43
C SER A 275 10.92 -2.79 -7.07
N ALA A 276 10.83 -3.10 -5.77
CA ALA A 276 10.04 -4.21 -5.25
C ALA A 276 8.61 -3.79 -4.81
N GLY A 277 8.30 -2.48 -4.88
CA GLY A 277 7.02 -1.92 -4.46
C GLY A 277 6.89 -1.78 -2.94
N GLU A 278 5.68 -1.97 -2.42
CA GLU A 278 5.36 -1.89 -0.99
C GLU A 278 5.43 -3.27 -0.35
N LEU A 279 6.51 -3.57 0.39
CA LEU A 279 6.69 -4.88 1.02
C LEU A 279 6.35 -4.83 2.51
N ALA A 280 5.36 -5.62 2.93
CA ALA A 280 5.09 -5.85 4.36
C ALA A 280 6.05 -6.88 4.99
N ASP A 281 6.91 -7.51 4.17
CA ASP A 281 7.73 -8.65 4.51
C ASP A 281 8.68 -8.41 5.69
N PHE A 282 9.24 -7.20 5.85
CA PHE A 282 10.11 -6.88 6.98
C PHE A 282 9.34 -6.93 8.32
N GLY A 283 8.23 -6.20 8.41
CA GLY A 283 7.38 -6.19 9.61
C GLY A 283 6.83 -7.57 9.95
N ILE A 284 6.42 -8.36 8.94
CA ILE A 284 5.96 -9.74 9.14
C ILE A 284 7.09 -10.64 9.67
N SER A 285 8.31 -10.48 9.17
CA SER A 285 9.47 -11.26 9.63
C SER A 285 9.82 -10.93 11.08
N LEU A 286 9.80 -9.64 11.44
CA LEU A 286 9.99 -9.20 12.82
C LEU A 286 8.89 -9.75 13.74
N LYS A 287 7.62 -9.67 13.32
CA LYS A 287 6.48 -10.21 14.08
C LYS A 287 6.58 -11.72 14.29
N HIS A 288 7.04 -12.45 13.27
CA HIS A 288 7.21 -13.89 13.37
C HIS A 288 8.31 -14.27 14.37
N LEU A 289 9.47 -13.62 14.28
CA LEU A 289 10.61 -13.91 15.15
C LEU A 289 10.42 -13.39 16.58
N SER A 290 9.65 -12.32 16.78
CA SER A 290 9.33 -11.81 18.12
C SER A 290 8.38 -12.72 18.89
N GLY A 291 7.55 -13.50 18.20
CA GLY A 291 6.56 -14.40 18.82
C GLY A 291 5.46 -13.67 19.60
N THR A 292 5.30 -12.36 19.40
CA THR A 292 4.31 -11.55 20.12
C THR A 292 2.88 -11.91 19.71
N ARG A 293 1.93 -11.74 20.64
CA ARG A 293 0.57 -12.29 20.50
C ARG A 293 -0.46 -11.29 19.99
N SER A 294 -0.14 -10.00 20.01
CA SER A 294 -0.98 -8.97 19.38
C SER A 294 -1.34 -9.37 17.93
N LYS A 295 -2.57 -9.05 17.52
CA LYS A 295 -3.08 -9.29 16.16
C LYS A 295 -2.49 -8.33 15.11
N TYR A 296 -1.77 -7.30 15.52
CA TYR A 296 -1.15 -6.33 14.63
C TYR A 296 0.28 -6.74 14.26
N VAL A 297 0.70 -6.41 13.04
CA VAL A 297 2.11 -6.57 12.63
C VAL A 297 2.95 -5.42 13.21
N LEU A 298 2.40 -4.21 13.15
CA LEU A 298 2.98 -3.00 13.71
C LEU A 298 2.30 -2.67 15.04
N ASP A 299 3.00 -2.87 16.14
CA ASP A 299 2.53 -2.57 17.49
C ASP A 299 3.70 -2.34 18.47
N VAL A 300 3.36 -1.78 19.64
CA VAL A 300 4.31 -1.52 20.73
C VAL A 300 4.92 -2.81 21.28
N GLU A 301 4.13 -3.89 21.40
CA GLU A 301 4.59 -5.18 21.94
C GLU A 301 5.78 -5.73 21.14
N THR A 302 5.69 -5.67 19.81
CA THR A 302 6.70 -6.16 18.87
C THR A 302 7.92 -5.25 18.83
N LEU A 303 7.73 -3.93 18.83
CA LEU A 303 8.83 -2.97 18.87
C LEU A 303 9.63 -3.08 20.18
N ALA A 304 8.94 -3.27 21.31
CA ALA A 304 9.57 -3.36 22.63
C ALA A 304 10.50 -4.57 22.78
N VAL A 305 10.21 -5.68 22.10
CA VAL A 305 11.03 -6.89 22.13
C VAL A 305 11.98 -7.01 20.93
N ALA A 306 12.02 -6.02 20.03
CA ALA A 306 12.84 -6.07 18.81
C ALA A 306 14.33 -6.31 19.11
N GLY A 307 14.85 -5.81 20.24
CA GLY A 307 16.24 -6.06 20.65
C GLY A 307 16.54 -7.45 21.18
N GLN A 308 15.52 -8.27 21.42
CA GLN A 308 15.64 -9.67 21.81
C GLN A 308 15.63 -10.60 20.58
N VAL A 309 15.24 -10.08 19.41
CA VAL A 309 15.25 -10.82 18.15
C VAL A 309 16.68 -10.91 17.61
N ASP A 310 17.05 -12.09 17.11
CA ASP A 310 18.31 -12.27 16.38
C ASP A 310 18.27 -11.46 15.07
N GLN A 311 19.09 -10.42 15.00
CA GLN A 311 19.14 -9.49 13.87
C GLN A 311 19.70 -10.13 12.60
N THR A 312 20.63 -11.10 12.73
CA THR A 312 21.12 -11.86 11.57
C THR A 312 19.99 -12.72 11.00
N GLU A 313 19.24 -13.38 11.86
CA GLU A 313 18.11 -14.21 11.41
C GLU A 313 16.98 -13.37 10.80
N LEU A 314 16.68 -12.21 11.38
CA LEU A 314 15.69 -11.27 10.85
C LEU A 314 16.05 -10.78 9.45
N GLY A 315 17.30 -10.35 9.25
CA GLY A 315 17.79 -9.92 7.93
C GLY A 315 17.74 -11.05 6.91
N ARG A 316 18.19 -12.26 7.30
CA ARG A 316 18.16 -13.46 6.43
C ARG A 316 16.73 -13.82 6.02
N MET A 317 15.80 -13.83 6.96
CA MET A 317 14.40 -14.17 6.70
C MET A 317 13.73 -13.17 5.76
N TYR A 318 13.95 -11.87 5.97
CA TYR A 318 13.44 -10.84 5.07
C TYR A 318 13.94 -11.06 3.64
N MET A 319 15.25 -11.21 3.46
CA MET A 319 15.86 -11.40 2.14
C MET A 319 15.35 -12.66 1.43
N GLN A 320 15.25 -13.79 2.16
CA GLN A 320 14.72 -15.03 1.62
C GLN A 320 13.27 -14.90 1.13
N ARG A 321 12.41 -14.18 1.87
CA ARG A 321 11.01 -13.99 1.48
C ARG A 321 10.87 -13.14 0.21
N VAL A 322 11.69 -12.11 0.10
CA VAL A 322 11.73 -11.24 -1.09
C VAL A 322 12.22 -12.04 -2.30
N GLU A 323 13.34 -12.75 -2.18
CA GLU A 323 13.90 -13.57 -3.25
C GLU A 323 12.91 -14.67 -3.69
N ALA A 324 12.32 -15.40 -2.75
CA ALA A 324 11.42 -16.51 -3.06
C ALA A 324 10.11 -16.07 -3.74
N THR A 325 9.69 -14.82 -3.55
CA THR A 325 8.44 -14.31 -4.13
C THR A 325 8.66 -13.52 -5.41
N LEU A 326 9.69 -12.68 -5.43
CA LEU A 326 9.93 -11.72 -6.51
C LEU A 326 11.15 -12.07 -7.38
N GLY A 327 11.94 -13.08 -6.99
CA GLY A 327 13.18 -13.44 -7.69
C GLY A 327 14.27 -12.37 -7.56
N LEU A 328 14.15 -11.45 -6.60
CA LEU A 328 15.07 -10.34 -6.42
C LEU A 328 16.22 -10.72 -5.49
N SER A 329 17.39 -10.93 -6.07
CA SER A 329 18.67 -11.10 -5.36
C SER A 329 19.60 -9.94 -5.76
N GLY A 330 19.74 -8.91 -4.91
CA GLY A 330 20.59 -7.74 -5.23
C GLY A 330 20.05 -6.42 -4.70
N ARG A 331 20.41 -5.29 -5.36
CA ARG A 331 19.93 -3.96 -4.98
C ARG A 331 18.51 -3.76 -5.47
N PHE A 332 17.56 -3.84 -4.54
CA PHE A 332 16.17 -3.50 -4.80
C PHE A 332 15.68 -2.40 -3.86
N ILE A 333 14.59 -1.77 -4.25
CA ILE A 333 13.90 -0.76 -3.44
C ILE A 333 12.70 -1.40 -2.75
N ASP A 334 12.67 -1.35 -1.43
CA ASP A 334 11.45 -1.53 -0.63
C ASP A 334 10.87 -0.16 -0.30
N LYS A 335 9.79 0.20 -0.99
CA LYS A 335 9.11 1.48 -0.83
C LYS A 335 7.79 1.25 -0.11
N LEU A 336 7.84 0.86 1.15
CA LEU A 336 6.71 0.98 2.09
C LEU A 336 6.94 2.18 3.02
N PRO A 337 6.17 3.29 2.89
CA PRO A 337 6.44 4.51 3.65
C PRO A 337 6.57 4.29 5.17
N LEU A 338 5.68 3.47 5.74
CA LEU A 338 5.66 3.20 7.18
C LEU A 338 6.80 2.31 7.68
N ASN A 339 7.66 1.76 6.80
CA ASN A 339 8.94 1.17 7.23
C ASN A 339 9.84 2.20 7.93
N ALA A 340 9.52 3.49 7.87
CA ALA A 340 10.10 4.54 8.71
C ALA A 340 10.11 4.14 10.19
N ILE A 341 9.05 3.51 10.69
CA ILE A 341 8.92 3.10 12.10
C ILE A 341 9.93 1.99 12.45
N TYR A 342 10.30 1.16 11.48
CA TYR A 342 11.28 0.08 11.65
C TYR A 342 12.71 0.50 11.34
N ALA A 343 12.99 1.77 10.98
CA ALA A 343 14.28 2.19 10.45
C ALA A 343 15.49 1.75 11.30
N PRO A 344 15.51 1.89 12.64
CA PRO A 344 16.64 1.42 13.44
C PRO A 344 16.82 -0.10 13.39
N ILE A 345 15.73 -0.85 13.41
CA ILE A 345 15.72 -2.32 13.36
C ILE A 345 16.18 -2.80 11.98
N ILE A 346 15.72 -2.16 10.90
CA ILE A 346 16.18 -2.45 9.53
C ILE A 346 17.70 -2.28 9.44
N LEU A 347 18.24 -1.18 9.97
CA LEU A 347 19.69 -0.94 9.95
C LEU A 347 20.48 -1.93 10.83
N ALA A 348 19.87 -2.44 11.91
CA ALA A 348 20.47 -3.48 12.74
C ALA A 348 20.48 -4.85 12.04
N ALA A 349 19.36 -5.22 11.40
CA ALA A 349 19.19 -6.50 10.73
C ALA A 349 19.91 -6.59 9.38
N LEU A 350 20.09 -5.48 8.67
CA LEU A 350 20.69 -5.42 7.33
C LEU A 350 21.80 -4.35 7.30
N PRO A 351 23.06 -4.70 7.66
CA PRO A 351 24.15 -3.74 7.84
C PRO A 351 24.53 -2.92 6.60
N GLU A 352 24.17 -3.40 5.40
CA GLU A 352 24.44 -2.69 4.14
C GLU A 352 23.23 -1.92 3.58
N ALA A 353 22.07 -2.01 4.25
CA ALA A 353 20.88 -1.28 3.82
C ALA A 353 21.06 0.24 3.92
N ARG A 354 20.42 0.94 2.98
CA ARG A 354 20.30 2.40 2.96
C ARG A 354 18.84 2.80 3.13
N ILE A 355 18.57 3.81 3.95
CA ILE A 355 17.22 4.33 4.19
C ILE A 355 17.17 5.79 3.75
N ILE A 356 16.26 6.08 2.83
CA ILE A 356 15.93 7.44 2.37
C ILE A 356 14.55 7.79 2.91
N CYS A 357 14.50 8.70 3.87
CA CYS A 357 13.25 9.19 4.46
C CYS A 357 12.76 10.44 3.75
N LEU A 358 11.62 10.34 3.08
CA LEU A 358 10.97 11.47 2.42
C LEU A 358 10.27 12.37 3.44
N ARG A 359 10.57 13.66 3.31
CA ARG A 359 9.90 14.77 3.98
C ARG A 359 9.15 15.58 2.93
N ARG A 360 8.08 16.23 3.35
CA ARG A 360 7.31 17.20 2.57
C ARG A 360 6.75 18.22 3.53
N HIS A 361 6.40 19.41 3.05
CA HIS A 361 5.76 20.42 3.88
C HIS A 361 4.63 19.81 4.75
N PRO A 362 4.60 20.06 6.08
CA PRO A 362 3.66 19.42 7.00
C PRO A 362 2.19 19.55 6.59
N ALA A 363 1.74 20.77 6.28
CA ALA A 363 0.37 21.02 5.85
C ALA A 363 -0.01 20.26 4.57
N ASP A 364 0.88 20.19 3.58
CA ASP A 364 0.67 19.39 2.36
C ASP A 364 0.65 17.89 2.65
N THR A 365 1.44 17.43 3.61
CA THR A 365 1.46 16.03 4.05
C THR A 365 0.14 15.66 4.71
N VAL A 366 -0.34 16.46 5.67
CA VAL A 366 -1.63 16.25 6.34
C VAL A 366 -2.78 16.27 5.34
N LEU A 367 -2.86 17.30 4.50
CA LEU A 367 -3.89 17.39 3.46
C LEU A 367 -3.88 16.17 2.53
N SER A 368 -2.69 15.76 2.07
CA SER A 368 -2.56 14.65 1.12
C SER A 368 -2.94 13.31 1.74
N ASN A 369 -2.63 13.09 3.02
CA ASN A 369 -3.02 11.88 3.75
C ASN A 369 -4.52 11.87 4.02
N TYR A 370 -5.07 12.97 4.52
CA TYR A 370 -6.50 13.06 4.81
C TYR A 370 -7.36 12.81 3.56
N ARG A 371 -6.96 13.32 2.40
CA ARG A 371 -7.69 13.13 1.14
C ARG A 371 -7.55 11.74 0.51
N GLN A 372 -6.53 10.99 0.90
CA GLN A 372 -6.29 9.66 0.38
C GLN A 372 -7.28 8.66 1.00
N LEU A 373 -7.89 7.84 0.14
CA LEU A 373 -8.58 6.64 0.58
C LEU A 373 -7.53 5.54 0.77
N PHE A 374 -7.14 5.28 2.02
CA PHE A 374 -6.28 4.16 2.37
C PHE A 374 -7.08 2.86 2.49
N ALA A 375 -6.38 1.73 2.50
CA ALA A 375 -7.01 0.43 2.63
C ALA A 375 -7.67 0.28 4.02
N THR A 376 -8.99 0.08 4.01
CA THR A 376 -9.89 0.17 5.19
C THR A 376 -9.77 -0.98 6.19
N GLN A 377 -8.96 -2.00 5.85
CA GLN A 377 -8.70 -3.19 6.68
C GLN A 377 -7.41 -3.07 7.50
N PHE A 378 -6.65 -1.99 7.31
CA PHE A 378 -5.37 -1.77 7.98
C PHE A 378 -5.47 -0.62 8.99
N PRO A 379 -5.53 -0.93 10.30
CA PRO A 379 -5.78 0.08 11.32
C PRO A 379 -4.70 1.16 11.44
N TYR A 380 -3.48 0.88 10.96
CA TYR A 380 -2.39 1.86 10.95
C TYR A 380 -2.61 3.05 10.00
N TYR A 381 -3.70 3.09 9.24
CA TYR A 381 -4.14 4.26 8.47
C TYR A 381 -5.35 4.98 9.07
N ASP A 382 -5.86 4.54 10.23
CA ASP A 382 -7.06 5.12 10.84
C ASP A 382 -6.87 6.59 11.20
N TYR A 383 -5.63 7.05 11.44
CA TYR A 383 -5.31 8.46 11.65
C TYR A 383 -5.79 9.36 10.51
N ALA A 384 -5.86 8.84 9.28
CA ALA A 384 -6.25 9.60 8.10
C ALA A 384 -7.78 9.80 7.98
N LEU A 385 -8.58 9.20 8.87
CA LEU A 385 -10.04 9.33 8.89
C LEU A 385 -10.49 10.65 9.53
N ASN A 386 -9.65 11.29 10.35
CA ASN A 386 -9.92 12.57 10.98
C ASN A 386 -8.77 13.55 10.71
N LEU A 387 -9.11 14.80 10.38
CA LEU A 387 -8.13 15.80 9.97
C LEU A 387 -7.19 16.21 11.11
N GLU A 388 -7.72 16.45 12.31
CA GLU A 388 -6.93 16.80 13.49
C GLU A 388 -6.07 15.63 13.94
N THR A 389 -6.61 14.41 13.91
CA THR A 389 -5.83 13.20 14.19
C THR A 389 -4.70 13.02 13.17
N THR A 390 -4.92 13.32 11.89
CA THR A 390 -3.86 13.28 10.87
C THR A 390 -2.74 14.26 11.20
N ALA A 391 -3.06 15.46 11.72
CA ALA A 391 -2.07 16.44 12.15
C ALA A 391 -1.27 15.96 13.37
N HIS A 392 -1.94 15.44 14.41
CA HIS A 392 -1.28 14.87 15.58
C HIS A 392 -0.35 13.70 15.22
N TYR A 393 -0.80 12.81 14.33
CA TYR A 393 0.02 11.71 13.82
C TYR A 393 1.28 12.23 13.12
N TYR A 394 1.15 13.28 12.29
CA TYR A 394 2.31 13.90 11.65
C TYR A 394 3.29 14.49 12.68
N VAL A 395 2.81 15.12 13.75
CA VAL A 395 3.66 15.65 14.83
C VAL A 395 4.47 14.53 15.50
N GLY A 396 3.83 13.41 15.82
CA GLY A 396 4.51 12.23 16.36
C GLY A 396 5.56 11.66 15.40
N PHE A 397 5.21 11.57 14.11
CA PHE A 397 6.13 11.16 13.05
C PHE A 397 7.33 12.11 12.92
N ASP A 398 7.11 13.42 12.87
CA ASP A 398 8.18 14.43 12.77
C ASP A 398 9.17 14.31 13.94
N ARG A 399 8.65 14.21 15.16
CA ARG A 399 9.45 14.00 16.39
C ARG A 399 10.30 12.73 16.29
N MET A 400 9.72 11.64 15.81
CA MET A 400 10.43 10.37 15.61
C MET A 400 11.55 10.52 14.56
N ILE A 401 11.28 11.13 13.41
CA ILE A 401 12.28 11.27 12.35
C ILE A 401 13.40 12.25 12.73
N ARG A 402 13.10 13.32 13.48
CA ARG A 402 14.13 14.22 14.05
C ARG A 402 15.09 13.43 14.95
N HIS A 403 14.54 12.62 15.87
CA HIS A 403 15.34 11.72 16.71
C HIS A 403 16.19 10.74 15.90
N PHE A 404 15.63 10.12 14.85
CA PHE A 404 16.39 9.22 13.97
C PHE A 404 17.51 9.92 13.22
N SER A 405 17.30 11.18 12.81
CA SER A 405 18.33 11.94 12.09
C SER A 405 19.52 12.32 12.98
N GLU A 406 19.29 12.44 14.28
CA GLU A 406 20.33 12.72 15.28
C GLU A 406 21.07 11.46 15.75
N THR A 407 20.42 10.29 15.68
CA THR A 407 20.92 9.05 16.30
C THR A 407 21.36 7.98 15.32
N LEU A 408 20.79 7.92 14.12
CA LEU A 408 21.15 6.92 13.11
C LEU A 408 22.38 7.36 12.30
N PRO A 409 23.20 6.42 11.78
CA PRO A 409 24.37 6.78 10.99
C PRO A 409 24.01 7.55 9.72
N ALA A 410 24.57 8.75 9.54
CA ALA A 410 24.30 9.61 8.37
C ALA A 410 24.69 8.96 7.03
N GLY A 411 25.61 7.99 7.04
CA GLY A 411 25.95 7.18 5.87
C GLY A 411 24.89 6.13 5.52
N ARG A 412 23.89 5.87 6.37
CA ARG A 412 22.90 4.80 6.17
C ARG A 412 21.46 5.25 6.31
N PHE A 413 21.22 6.40 6.91
CA PHE A 413 19.93 7.07 6.98
C PHE A 413 20.08 8.51 6.49
N THR A 414 19.25 8.93 5.53
CA THR A 414 19.22 10.32 5.05
C THR A 414 17.78 10.80 4.89
N GLN A 415 17.59 12.12 5.00
CA GLN A 415 16.32 12.79 4.70
C GLN A 415 16.39 13.50 3.35
N VAL A 416 15.30 13.46 2.61
CA VAL A 416 15.11 14.22 1.37
C VAL A 416 13.76 14.91 1.40
N HIS A 417 13.74 16.21 1.15
CA HIS A 417 12.51 16.99 1.07
C HIS A 417 11.99 16.97 -0.36
N TYR A 418 10.69 16.73 -0.52
CA TYR A 418 10.01 16.72 -1.81
C TYR A 418 10.21 18.03 -2.58
N GLU A 419 10.14 19.15 -1.87
CA GLU A 419 10.35 20.49 -2.39
C GLU A 419 11.73 20.66 -3.02
N ASP A 420 12.79 20.10 -2.40
CA ASP A 420 14.15 20.15 -2.93
C ASP A 420 14.30 19.34 -4.22
N VAL A 421 13.64 18.16 -4.28
CA VAL A 421 13.65 17.31 -5.49
C VAL A 421 12.94 18.02 -6.65
N VAL A 422 11.85 18.72 -6.36
CA VAL A 422 11.13 19.51 -7.37
C VAL A 422 11.93 20.73 -7.80
N GLY A 423 12.65 21.38 -6.88
CA GLY A 423 13.45 22.57 -7.14
C GLY A 423 14.72 22.30 -7.95
N ASP A 424 15.41 21.19 -7.70
CA ASP A 424 16.62 20.78 -8.43
C ASP A 424 16.75 19.26 -8.49
N ILE A 425 16.08 18.65 -9.47
CA ILE A 425 16.06 17.20 -9.63
C ILE A 425 17.45 16.62 -9.92
N GLU A 426 18.31 17.34 -10.65
CA GLU A 426 19.62 16.83 -11.02
C GLU A 426 20.53 16.75 -9.80
N ALA A 427 20.62 17.82 -9.01
CA ALA A 427 21.44 17.84 -7.80
C ALA A 427 20.95 16.79 -6.80
N GLN A 428 19.63 16.68 -6.56
CA GLN A 428 19.10 15.68 -5.63
C GLN A 428 19.28 14.25 -6.14
N THR A 429 19.13 14.00 -7.45
CA THR A 429 19.36 12.67 -8.04
C THR A 429 20.81 12.24 -7.85
N ARG A 430 21.78 13.12 -8.12
CA ARG A 430 23.20 12.84 -7.92
C ARG A 430 23.52 12.53 -6.46
N ARG A 431 23.01 13.35 -5.53
CA ARG A 431 23.17 13.13 -4.08
C ARG A 431 22.59 11.79 -3.63
N LEU A 432 21.41 11.43 -4.12
CA LEU A 432 20.74 10.17 -3.79
C LEU A 432 21.50 8.95 -4.33
N LEU A 433 21.97 9.01 -5.57
CA LEU A 433 22.78 7.93 -6.16
C LEU A 433 24.11 7.76 -5.40
N GLU A 434 24.79 8.86 -5.07
CA GLU A 434 26.01 8.84 -4.25
C GLU A 434 25.74 8.22 -2.87
N PHE A 435 24.66 8.64 -2.20
CA PHE A 435 24.24 8.03 -0.94
C PHE A 435 23.99 6.53 -1.08
N CYS A 436 23.43 6.07 -2.20
CA CYS A 436 23.23 4.65 -2.48
C CYS A 436 24.49 3.92 -3.01
N GLY A 437 25.62 4.61 -3.18
CA GLY A 437 26.83 4.05 -3.77
C GLY A 437 26.62 3.60 -5.23
N LEU A 438 25.87 4.38 -6.00
CA LEU A 438 25.56 4.17 -7.41
C LEU A 438 26.21 5.24 -8.28
N SER A 439 26.62 4.86 -9.49
CA SER A 439 27.05 5.83 -10.49
C SER A 439 25.88 6.67 -11.01
N PHE A 440 26.18 7.83 -11.58
CA PHE A 440 25.16 8.61 -12.26
C PHE A 440 24.81 7.99 -13.62
N GLU A 441 23.52 7.73 -13.85
CA GLU A 441 22.96 7.37 -15.15
C GLU A 441 21.90 8.40 -15.55
N ALA A 442 21.96 8.92 -16.78
CA ALA A 442 21.09 10.01 -17.24
C ALA A 442 19.59 9.64 -17.19
N GLN A 443 19.26 8.36 -17.40
CA GLN A 443 17.90 7.84 -17.32
C GLN A 443 17.23 8.02 -15.94
N CYS A 444 18.00 8.24 -14.87
CA CYS A 444 17.46 8.59 -13.55
C CYS A 444 16.76 9.96 -13.52
N LEU A 445 17.15 10.88 -14.41
CA LEU A 445 16.46 12.18 -14.58
C LEU A 445 15.19 12.03 -15.44
N GLU A 446 15.17 11.02 -16.31
CA GLU A 446 14.06 10.67 -17.19
C GLU A 446 13.10 9.65 -16.53
N PHE A 447 12.92 9.73 -15.21
CA PHE A 447 12.14 8.78 -14.39
C PHE A 447 10.70 8.52 -14.88
N HIS A 448 10.13 9.48 -15.62
CA HIS A 448 8.78 9.39 -16.19
C HIS A 448 8.70 8.42 -17.37
N GLN A 449 9.83 8.12 -18.02
CA GLN A 449 9.93 7.17 -19.12
C GLN A 449 10.04 5.71 -18.67
N ASN A 450 10.32 5.46 -17.38
CA ASN A 450 10.49 4.11 -16.86
C ASN A 450 9.18 3.29 -17.05
N ALA A 451 9.25 2.15 -17.75
CA ALA A 451 8.05 1.40 -18.12
C ALA A 451 7.50 0.51 -16.97
N ALA A 452 8.26 0.35 -15.88
CA ALA A 452 7.90 -0.56 -14.80
C ALA A 452 6.53 -0.22 -14.18
N PRO A 453 5.73 -1.23 -13.79
CA PRO A 453 4.47 -1.04 -13.07
C PRO A 453 4.67 -0.23 -11.78
N VAL A 454 3.66 0.56 -11.39
CA VAL A 454 3.71 1.38 -10.17
C VAL A 454 2.41 1.18 -9.39
N ALA A 455 2.48 0.39 -8.33
CA ALA A 455 1.34 0.02 -7.49
C ALA A 455 1.01 1.08 -6.42
N THR A 456 0.81 2.33 -6.81
CA THR A 456 0.56 3.43 -5.85
C THR A 456 -0.54 4.37 -6.32
N ALA A 457 -1.17 5.08 -5.38
CA ALA A 457 -2.14 6.14 -5.70
C ALA A 457 -1.53 7.34 -6.48
N SER A 458 -0.20 7.36 -6.66
CA SER A 458 0.53 8.34 -7.50
C SER A 458 0.93 7.80 -8.87
N SER A 459 0.46 6.63 -9.30
CA SER A 459 0.92 5.97 -10.53
C SER A 459 0.84 6.84 -11.78
N ALA A 460 -0.22 7.63 -11.95
CA ALA A 460 -0.34 8.58 -13.06
C ALA A 460 0.65 9.75 -12.96
N GLN A 461 0.92 10.23 -11.75
CA GLN A 461 1.77 11.42 -11.51
C GLN A 461 3.23 11.17 -11.88
N VAL A 462 3.73 9.96 -11.64
CA VAL A 462 5.13 9.60 -11.91
C VAL A 462 5.39 9.18 -13.36
N ARG A 463 4.35 9.17 -14.20
CA ARG A 463 4.43 8.98 -15.65
C ARG A 463 4.40 10.30 -16.42
N GLU A 464 4.33 11.42 -15.69
CA GLU A 464 4.47 12.76 -16.24
C GLU A 464 5.85 13.33 -15.85
N PRO A 465 6.40 14.27 -16.64
CA PRO A 465 7.55 15.06 -16.23
C PRO A 465 7.29 15.77 -14.90
N LEU A 466 8.37 16.11 -14.19
CA LEU A 466 8.29 16.79 -12.90
C LEU A 466 7.53 18.11 -13.03
N TYR A 467 6.64 18.38 -12.07
CA TYR A 467 5.78 19.56 -12.07
C TYR A 467 5.73 20.21 -10.69
N THR A 468 5.51 21.53 -10.67
CA THR A 468 5.45 22.34 -9.44
C THR A 468 4.05 22.49 -8.86
N ARG A 469 2.99 22.14 -9.62
CA ARG A 469 1.56 22.30 -9.20
C ARG A 469 1.15 21.54 -7.92
N ALA A 470 2.01 20.67 -7.39
CA ALA A 470 1.80 19.98 -6.11
C ALA A 470 2.43 20.70 -4.90
N LEU A 471 3.27 21.71 -5.13
CA LEU A 471 3.84 22.54 -4.07
C LEU A 471 2.78 23.48 -3.50
N ALA A 472 2.82 23.70 -2.19
CA ALA A 472 1.94 24.60 -1.44
C ALA A 472 0.45 24.37 -1.75
N ARG A 473 0.04 23.12 -2.05
CA ARG A 473 -1.35 22.82 -2.41
C ARG A 473 -2.30 23.12 -1.25
N TRP A 474 -1.80 22.96 -0.02
CA TRP A 474 -2.51 23.27 1.21
C TRP A 474 -3.06 24.69 1.27
N LYS A 475 -2.42 25.68 0.63
CA LYS A 475 -2.91 27.07 0.57
C LYS A 475 -4.31 27.19 0.01
N ARG A 476 -4.63 26.39 -1.01
CA ARG A 476 -6.00 26.36 -1.58
C ARG A 476 -7.05 25.79 -0.62
N TYR A 477 -6.63 25.09 0.41
CA TYR A 477 -7.49 24.44 1.40
C TYR A 477 -7.30 25.05 2.79
N GLU A 478 -6.56 26.17 2.90
CA GLU A 478 -6.10 26.72 4.17
C GLU A 478 -7.26 26.94 5.16
N ALA A 479 -8.36 27.53 4.69
CA ALA A 479 -9.55 27.75 5.50
C ALA A 479 -10.19 26.46 6.05
N GLN A 480 -10.08 25.34 5.33
CA GLN A 480 -10.58 24.03 5.79
C GLN A 480 -9.55 23.27 6.62
N LEU A 481 -8.28 23.69 6.56
CA LEU A 481 -7.17 23.06 7.29
C LEU A 481 -6.87 23.73 8.62
N THR A 482 -7.49 24.87 8.96
CA THR A 482 -7.19 25.64 10.17
C THR A 482 -6.97 24.80 11.43
N PRO A 483 -7.86 23.83 11.81
CA PRO A 483 -7.62 23.03 13.01
C PRO A 483 -6.33 22.21 12.95
N ALA A 484 -6.00 21.64 11.79
CA ALA A 484 -4.76 20.91 11.59
C ALA A 484 -3.53 21.83 11.56
N LEU A 485 -3.65 23.01 10.95
CA LEU A 485 -2.57 23.99 10.94
C LEU A 485 -2.23 24.43 12.37
N ASP A 486 -3.25 24.68 13.20
CA ASP A 486 -3.07 25.09 14.60
C ASP A 486 -2.30 24.02 15.40
N THR A 487 -2.63 22.73 15.21
CA THR A 487 -1.86 21.62 15.78
C THR A 487 -0.40 21.63 15.31
N LEU A 488 -0.16 21.81 14.01
CA LEU A 488 1.19 21.78 13.43
C LEU A 488 2.04 22.96 13.91
N GLU A 489 1.46 24.16 14.00
CA GLU A 489 2.14 25.37 14.47
C GLU A 489 2.45 25.27 15.97
N ALA A 490 1.48 24.84 16.79
CA ALA A 490 1.70 24.64 18.23
C ALA A 490 2.81 23.63 18.52
N ALA A 491 3.04 22.67 17.62
CA ALA A 491 4.12 21.69 17.70
C ALA A 491 5.45 22.14 17.06
N GLY A 492 5.53 23.34 16.49
CA GLY A 492 6.73 23.84 15.80
C GLY A 492 7.09 23.03 14.54
N CYS A 493 6.07 22.49 13.86
CA CYS A 493 6.24 21.83 12.57
C CYS A 493 6.21 22.83 11.40
N ILE A 494 5.47 23.92 11.53
CA ILE A 494 5.38 25.05 10.58
C ILE A 494 5.54 26.37 11.32
N ASP A 495 6.07 27.39 10.64
CA ASP A 495 6.12 28.75 11.17
C ASP A 495 4.81 29.51 10.88
N ALA A 496 4.37 30.36 11.81
CA ALA A 496 3.16 31.19 11.64
C ALA A 496 3.23 32.06 10.37
N ALA A 497 4.43 32.57 10.04
CA ALA A 497 4.68 33.38 8.86
C ALA A 497 4.41 32.63 7.53
N GLU A 498 4.47 31.30 7.53
CA GLU A 498 4.15 30.50 6.34
C GLU A 498 2.66 30.59 5.98
N ARG A 499 1.77 30.92 6.93
CA ARG A 499 0.33 31.16 6.68
C ARG A 499 0.06 32.49 5.98
N ASP A 500 0.88 33.50 6.24
CA ASP A 500 0.69 34.85 5.71
C ASP A 500 1.20 35.02 4.27
N ILE A 501 1.91 34.03 3.72
CA ILE A 501 2.40 34.04 2.33
C ILE A 501 1.29 33.48 1.41
N PRO A 502 0.81 34.25 0.41
CA PRO A 502 -0.28 33.84 -0.47
C PRO A 502 0.05 32.70 -1.44
#